data_AF-A4J6M5-F1
#
_entry.id   AF-A4J6M5-F1
#
_cell.length_a   1.000
_cell.length_b   1.000
_cell.length_c   1.000
_cell.angle_alpha   90.00
_cell.angle_beta   90.00
_cell.angle_gamma   90.00
#
_symmetry.space_group_name_H-M   'P 1'
#
loop_
_entity.id
_entity.type
_entity.pdbx_description
1 polymer ?
#
loop_
_entity_poly.entity_id
_entity_poly.type
_entity_poly.pdbx_seq_one_letter_code
_entity_poly.pdbx_strand_id
1 'polypeptide(L)'
;MIFEMFSKLPENAIKELREHHPEKNEGFIQATVALTDIATNMLRESPEFRRAFAKIHEEFLKYPESRSTIEQALQAQKEFGPNPNTVLN
;
A
#
# COMPACT_ATOMS: atom_id res chain seq x y z
N MET A 1 7.99 17.55 -2.27
CA MET A 1 9.09 16.72 -2.79
C MET A 1 8.66 15.29 -3.16
N ILE A 2 8.54 14.32 -2.25
CA ILE A 2 8.22 12.91 -2.63
C ILE A 2 6.78 12.78 -3.18
N PHE A 3 5.80 13.36 -2.48
CA PHE A 3 4.39 13.32 -2.90
C PHE A 3 4.15 14.01 -4.27
N GLU A 4 4.92 15.06 -4.57
CA GLU A 4 4.90 15.75 -5.87
C GLU A 4 5.59 14.96 -6.99
N MET A 5 6.51 14.06 -6.63
CA MET A 5 7.18 13.19 -7.58
C MET A 5 6.24 12.05 -8.01
N PHE A 6 5.49 11.47 -7.06
CA PHE A 6 4.49 10.44 -7.35
C PHE A 6 3.24 10.96 -8.06
N SER A 7 2.78 12.18 -7.74
CA SER A 7 1.57 12.76 -8.36
C SER A 7 1.76 13.18 -9.82
N LYS A 8 3.01 13.23 -10.31
CA LYS A 8 3.36 13.66 -11.67
C LYS A 8 3.89 12.53 -12.56
N LEU A 9 3.96 11.29 -12.08
CA LEU A 9 4.43 10.16 -12.86
C LEU A 9 3.23 9.45 -13.52
N PRO A 10 2.95 9.69 -14.81
CA PRO A 10 2.02 8.84 -15.54
C PRO A 10 2.58 7.41 -15.61
N GLU A 11 1.70 6.41 -15.71
CA GLU A 11 2.10 4.99 -15.85
C GLU A 11 3.17 4.78 -16.94
N ASN A 12 3.07 5.57 -18.01
CA ASN A 12 3.96 5.60 -19.16
C ASN A 12 5.40 5.97 -18.75
N ALA A 13 5.55 6.92 -17.82
CA ALA A 13 6.85 7.36 -17.31
C ALA A 13 7.49 6.31 -16.38
N ILE A 14 6.69 5.54 -15.65
CA ILE A 14 7.19 4.42 -14.84
C ILE A 14 7.70 3.29 -15.75
N LYS A 15 6.99 3.02 -16.84
CA LYS A 15 7.41 2.05 -17.85
C LYS A 15 8.70 2.50 -18.56
N GLU A 16 8.77 3.76 -18.94
CA GLU A 16 9.96 4.37 -19.57
C GLU A 16 11.18 4.36 -18.63
N LEU A 17 10.99 4.64 -17.33
CA LEU A 17 12.03 4.50 -16.31
C LEU A 17 12.57 3.08 -16.22
N ARG A 18 11.69 2.07 -16.24
CA ARG A 18 12.09 0.65 -16.21
C ARG A 18 12.85 0.20 -17.45
N GLU A 19 12.44 0.67 -18.62
CA GLU A 19 12.94 0.17 -19.90
C GLU A 19 14.17 0.93 -20.40
N HIS A 20 14.28 2.23 -20.09
CA HIS A 20 15.28 3.11 -20.69
C HIS A 20 16.24 3.78 -19.70
N HIS A 21 15.95 3.73 -18.39
CA HIS A 21 16.80 4.32 -17.35
C HIS A 21 16.94 3.41 -16.12
N PRO A 22 17.50 2.19 -16.29
CA PRO A 22 17.56 1.18 -15.23
C PRO A 22 18.28 1.65 -13.96
N GLU A 23 19.27 2.54 -14.09
CA GLU A 23 19.99 3.15 -12.97
C GLU A 23 19.13 4.14 -12.15
N LYS A 24 18.22 4.87 -12.82
CA LYS A 24 17.25 5.74 -12.14
C LYS A 24 16.09 4.94 -11.55
N ASN A 25 15.75 3.83 -12.20
CA ASN A 25 14.76 2.88 -11.71
C ASN A 25 15.23 2.23 -10.38
N GLU A 26 16.51 1.92 -10.24
CA GLU A 26 17.05 1.40 -8.97
C GLU A 26 16.89 2.41 -7.82
N GLY A 27 17.27 3.66 -8.02
CA GLY A 27 17.09 4.71 -7.01
C GLY A 27 15.62 4.97 -6.67
N PHE A 28 14.73 4.88 -7.66
CA PHE A 28 13.29 4.99 -7.45
C PHE A 28 12.71 3.82 -6.64
N ILE A 29 13.16 2.58 -6.93
CA ILE A 29 12.77 1.39 -6.18
C ILE A 29 13.26 1.50 -4.73
N GLN A 30 14.52 1.87 -4.51
CA GLN A 30 15.08 2.04 -3.17
C GLN A 30 14.32 3.08 -2.35
N ALA A 31 13.99 4.24 -2.95
CA ALA A 31 13.19 5.26 -2.30
C ALA A 31 11.78 4.77 -1.94
N THR A 32 11.15 4.00 -2.82
CA THR A 32 9.82 3.42 -2.58
C THR A 32 9.86 2.41 -1.44
N VAL A 33 10.85 1.52 -1.42
CA VAL A 33 11.05 0.54 -0.34
C VAL A 33 11.25 1.25 1.00
N ALA A 34 12.12 2.26 1.05
CA ALA A 34 12.36 3.02 2.28
C ALA A 34 11.09 3.72 2.81
N LEU A 35 10.26 4.26 1.92
CA LEU A 35 8.97 4.86 2.29
C LEU A 35 7.99 3.82 2.83
N THR A 36 7.93 2.64 2.20
CA THR A 36 7.11 1.53 2.66
C THR A 36 7.54 1.06 4.05
N ASP A 37 8.83 0.98 4.32
CA ASP A 37 9.36 0.60 5.63
C ASP A 37 9.00 1.63 6.71
N ILE A 38 9.15 2.93 6.40
CA ILE A 38 8.74 4.02 7.30
C ILE A 38 7.24 3.91 7.60
N ALA A 39 6.39 3.80 6.57
CA ALA A 39 4.95 3.68 6.74
C ALA A 39 4.57 2.44 7.57
N THR A 40 5.26 1.32 7.36
CA THR A 40 5.04 0.07 8.10
C THR A 40 5.43 0.20 9.57
N ASN A 41 6.54 0.87 9.88
CA ASN A 41 6.93 1.15 11.26
C ASN A 41 5.93 2.10 11.93
N MET A 42 5.47 3.13 11.23
CA MET A 42 4.43 4.03 11.73
C MET A 42 3.11 3.29 12.03
N LEU A 43 2.75 2.28 11.24
CA LEU A 43 1.58 1.43 11.54
C LEU A 43 1.73 0.67 12.86
N ARG A 44 2.95 0.25 13.24
CA ARG A 44 3.21 -0.44 14.51
C ARG A 44 3.17 0.52 15.69
N GLU A 45 3.80 1.69 15.54
CA GLU A 45 4.13 2.56 16.66
C GLU A 45 3.11 3.69 16.90
N SER A 46 2.37 4.15 15.87
CA SER A 46 1.48 5.30 15.99
C SER A 46 -0.01 4.94 15.82
N PRO A 47 -0.79 4.99 16.91
CA PRO A 47 -2.25 4.88 16.85
C PRO A 47 -2.90 5.94 15.95
N GLU A 48 -2.37 7.18 15.95
CA GLU A 48 -2.84 8.28 15.11
C GLU A 48 -2.68 7.95 13.63
N PHE A 49 -1.49 7.44 13.25
CA PHE A 49 -1.22 7.03 11.89
C PHE A 49 -2.13 5.87 11.46
N ARG A 50 -2.34 4.86 12.32
CA ARG A 50 -3.29 3.78 12.04
C ARG A 50 -4.70 4.30 11.76
N ARG A 51 -5.19 5.26 12.56
CA ARG A 51 -6.52 5.85 12.35
C ARG A 51 -6.61 6.62 11.03
N ALA A 52 -5.60 7.42 10.69
CA ALA A 52 -5.56 8.13 9.42
C ALA A 52 -5.50 7.17 8.23
N PHE A 53 -4.68 6.13 8.32
CA PHE A 53 -4.53 5.09 7.30
C PHE A 53 -5.83 4.30 7.09
N ALA A 54 -6.51 3.92 8.17
CA ALA A 54 -7.82 3.25 8.10
C ALA A 54 -8.87 4.11 7.40
N LYS A 55 -8.92 5.41 7.71
CA LYS A 55 -9.87 6.35 7.09
C LYS A 55 -9.70 6.44 5.56
N ILE A 56 -8.47 6.35 5.05
CA ILE A 56 -8.22 6.28 3.60
C ILE A 56 -8.82 4.99 3.02
N HIS A 57 -8.65 3.86 3.71
CA HIS A 57 -9.15 2.57 3.23
C HIS A 57 -10.67 2.45 3.34
N GLU A 58 -11.30 3.13 4.29
CA GLU A 58 -12.77 3.22 4.42
C GLU A 58 -13.42 3.87 3.20
N GLU A 59 -12.73 4.76 2.49
CA GLU A 59 -13.27 5.37 1.27
C GLU A 59 -13.56 4.32 0.20
N PHE A 60 -12.75 3.25 0.08
CA PHE A 60 -13.00 2.17 -0.86
C PHE A 60 -14.38 1.51 -0.64
N LEU A 61 -14.90 1.49 0.59
CA LEU A 61 -16.21 0.90 0.88
C LEU A 61 -17.38 1.68 0.28
N LYS A 62 -17.14 2.92 -0.18
CA LYS A 62 -18.17 3.82 -0.71
C LYS A 62 -18.29 3.79 -2.24
N TYR A 63 -17.33 3.18 -2.93
CA TYR A 63 -17.25 3.20 -4.39
C TYR A 63 -17.41 1.79 -5.00
N PRO A 64 -18.34 1.59 -5.95
CA PRO A 64 -18.62 0.28 -6.53
C PRO A 64 -17.42 -0.32 -7.28
N GLU A 65 -16.53 0.51 -7.83
CA GLU A 65 -15.30 0.10 -8.51
C GLU A 65 -14.34 -0.66 -7.59
N SER A 66 -14.45 -0.45 -6.28
CA SER A 66 -13.60 -1.10 -5.28
C SER A 66 -14.12 -2.46 -4.82
N ARG A 67 -15.29 -2.88 -5.30
CA ARG A 67 -15.96 -4.12 -4.85
C ARG A 67 -15.07 -5.36 -5.00
N SER A 68 -14.40 -5.50 -6.14
CA SER A 68 -13.48 -6.62 -6.38
C SER A 68 -12.32 -6.65 -5.38
N THR A 69 -11.76 -5.48 -5.05
CA THR A 69 -10.68 -5.34 -4.05
C THR A 69 -11.16 -5.76 -2.66
N ILE A 70 -12.36 -5.32 -2.27
CA ILE A 70 -12.97 -5.67 -0.98
C ILE A 70 -13.23 -7.19 -0.91
N GLU A 71 -13.77 -7.79 -1.97
CA GLU A 71 -14.03 -9.23 -2.03
C GLU A 71 -12.73 -10.06 -1.93
N GLN A 72 -11.66 -9.64 -2.60
CA GLN A 72 -10.35 -10.28 -2.50
C GLN A 72 -9.76 -10.15 -1.09
N ALA A 73 -9.87 -8.98 -0.46
CA ALA A 73 -9.41 -8.78 0.92
C ALA A 73 -10.17 -9.69 1.91
N LEU A 74 -11.49 -9.82 1.75
CA LEU A 74 -12.30 -10.73 2.56
C LEU A 74 -11.92 -12.20 2.34
N GLN A 75 -11.61 -12.58 1.10
CA GLN A 75 -11.17 -13.95 0.79
C GLN A 75 -9.80 -14.24 1.41
N ALA A 76 -8.84 -13.33 1.28
CA ALA A 76 -7.52 -13.46 1.90
C ALA A 76 -7.61 -13.55 3.43
N GLN A 77 -8.51 -12.79 4.07
CA GLN A 77 -8.75 -12.91 5.51
C GLN A 77 -9.29 -14.30 5.91
N LYS A 78 -10.12 -14.94 5.08
CA LYS A 78 -10.60 -16.30 5.35
C LYS A 78 -9.50 -17.35 5.21
N GLU A 79 -8.58 -17.14 4.26
CA GLU A 79 -7.53 -18.10 3.91
C GLU A 79 -6.30 -17.99 4.82
N PHE A 80 -5.92 -16.76 5.18
CA PHE A 80 -4.68 -16.46 5.91
C PHE A 80 -4.91 -15.80 7.26
N GLY A 81 -6.14 -15.40 7.57
CA GLY A 81 -6.45 -14.80 8.86
C GLY A 81 -6.32 -15.80 10.01
N PRO A 82 -6.18 -15.31 11.26
CA PRO A 82 -6.18 -16.18 12.42
C PRO A 82 -7.46 -17.03 12.43
N ASN A 83 -7.31 -18.34 12.56
CA ASN A 83 -8.44 -19.25 12.70
C ASN A 83 -9.24 -18.78 13.93
N PRO A 84 -10.57 -18.57 13.84
CA PRO A 84 -11.38 -18.15 14.98
C PRO A 84 -11.33 -19.14 16.17
N ASN A 85 -10.80 -20.34 15.97
CA ASN A 85 -10.54 -21.34 17.02
C ASN A 85 -9.12 -21.30 17.62
N THR A 86 -8.24 -20.41 17.16
CA THR A 86 -6.93 -20.21 17.79
C THR A 86 -7.13 -19.32 19.01
N VAL A 87 -7.45 -19.94 20.15
CA VAL A 87 -7.32 -19.28 21.45
C VAL A 87 -5.84 -18.90 21.62
N LEU A 88 -5.56 -17.60 21.69
CA LEU A 88 -4.26 -17.11 22.14
C LEU A 88 -4.17 -17.48 23.63
N ASN A 89 -3.46 -18.58 23.91
CA ASN A 89 -3.07 -18.99 25.26
C ASN A 89 -2.03 -18.02 25.83
#